data_AF-A0A6C2U9Q4-F1
#
_entry.id   AF-A0A6C2U9Q4-F1
#
_cell.length_a   1.000
_cell.length_b   1.000
_cell.length_c   1.000
_cell.angle_alpha   90.00
_cell.angle_beta   90.00
_cell.angle_gamma   90.00
#
_symmetry.space_group_name_H-M   'P 1'
#
loop_
_entity.id
_entity.type
_entity.pdbx_description
1 polymer ?
#
loop_
_entity_poly.entity_id
_entity_poly.type
_entity_poly.pdbx_seq_one_letter_code
_entity_poly.pdbx_strand_id
1 'polypeptide(L)'
;MSEKQELAPSAFNERETIGYCWAIHYKGQLVHREDITFRFRGQGDDILVVKVDGECVLNACGRGTEGFLQPGLGGWSSSSADSRRFYMGNSTAVVGEWITLRAGEPKKMEVVIGEVPGGTFCSMLTVEVEDVEYGRNRQSGPILPMFKTEEPRTHPTRPKSMYY
;
A
#
# COMPACT_ATOMS: atom_id res chain seq x y z
N MET A 1 3.53 29.32 19.45
CA MET A 1 2.96 27.97 19.59
C MET A 1 3.09 27.31 18.23
N SER A 2 3.96 26.30 18.08
CA SER A 2 3.95 25.52 16.83
C SER A 2 2.72 24.61 16.86
N GLU A 3 2.00 24.51 15.74
CA GLU A 3 1.08 23.39 15.53
C GLU A 3 1.86 22.10 15.84
N LYS A 4 1.27 21.22 16.66
CA LYS A 4 1.78 19.86 16.78
C LYS A 4 1.75 19.26 15.38
N GLN A 5 2.90 18.98 14.79
CA GLN A 5 2.95 17.97 13.73
C GLN A 5 2.38 16.69 14.34
N GLU A 6 1.23 16.25 13.85
CA GLU A 6 0.69 14.94 14.21
C GLU A 6 1.64 13.89 13.63
N LEU A 7 2.23 13.09 14.51
CA LEU A 7 3.09 11.96 14.11
C LEU A 7 2.22 10.87 13.48
N ALA A 8 2.76 10.12 12.54
CA ALA A 8 2.04 9.09 11.79
C ALA A 8 1.20 8.12 12.65
N PRO A 9 1.65 7.64 13.83
CA PRO A 9 0.82 6.81 14.72
C PRO A 9 -0.51 7.45 15.13
N SER A 10 -0.59 8.79 15.19
CA SER A 10 -1.81 9.52 15.55
C SER A 10 -2.96 9.25 14.58
N ALA A 11 -2.68 8.97 13.30
CA ALA A 11 -3.68 8.61 12.30
C ALA A 11 -4.38 7.28 12.59
N PHE A 12 -3.80 6.48 13.50
CA PHE A 12 -4.27 5.17 13.91
C PHE A 12 -4.77 5.16 15.36
N ASN A 13 -5.09 6.34 15.91
CA ASN A 13 -5.47 6.57 17.31
C ASN A 13 -4.36 6.25 18.34
N GLU A 14 -3.10 6.15 17.91
CA GLU A 14 -1.95 5.83 18.75
C GLU A 14 -1.14 7.10 19.09
N ARG A 15 -1.76 8.06 19.80
CA ARG A 15 -1.16 9.39 20.06
C ARG A 15 0.03 9.39 21.02
N GLU A 16 0.18 8.34 21.81
CA GLU A 16 1.30 8.17 22.76
C GLU A 16 2.48 7.44 22.13
N THR A 17 2.27 6.82 20.97
CA THR A 17 3.32 6.16 20.21
C THR A 17 4.16 7.20 19.48
N ILE A 18 5.46 7.23 19.79
CA ILE A 18 6.41 8.11 19.10
C ILE A 18 6.55 7.71 17.62
N GLY A 19 6.87 8.67 16.75
CA GLY A 19 7.06 8.45 15.32
C GLY A 19 8.38 7.76 14.96
N TYR A 20 8.89 6.89 15.83
CA TYR A 20 10.18 6.22 15.71
C TYR A 20 9.97 4.72 15.97
N CYS A 21 10.46 3.88 15.06
CA CYS A 21 10.36 2.40 15.12
C CYS A 21 8.97 1.89 15.51
N TRP A 22 7.96 2.18 14.69
CA TRP A 22 6.60 1.68 14.90
C TRP A 22 6.14 0.85 13.71
N ALA A 23 5.18 -0.04 13.96
CA ALA A 23 4.52 -0.80 12.91
C ALA A 23 3.06 -1.06 13.27
N ILE A 24 2.23 -1.22 12.25
CA ILE A 24 0.84 -1.65 12.36
C ILE A 24 0.69 -2.92 11.54
N HIS A 25 -0.02 -3.88 12.12
CA HIS A 25 -0.31 -5.16 11.49
C HIS A 25 -1.82 -5.34 11.37
N TYR A 26 -2.34 -5.11 10.16
CA TYR A 26 -3.72 -5.42 9.83
C TYR A 26 -3.86 -6.88 9.47
N LYS A 27 -4.91 -7.53 9.99
CA LYS A 27 -5.31 -8.88 9.61
C LYS A 27 -6.76 -8.86 9.15
N GLY A 28 -7.04 -9.55 8.06
CA GLY A 28 -8.37 -9.59 7.48
C GLY A 28 -8.53 -10.70 6.46
N GLN A 29 -9.56 -10.59 5.65
CA GLN A 29 -9.84 -11.51 4.56
C GLN A 29 -10.05 -10.73 3.25
N LEU A 30 -9.53 -11.29 2.16
CA LEU A 30 -9.86 -10.87 0.80
C LEU A 30 -10.98 -11.76 0.29
N VAL A 31 -12.10 -11.16 -0.07
CA VAL A 31 -13.26 -11.84 -0.66
C VAL A 31 -13.90 -10.93 -1.69
N HIS A 32 -14.36 -11.52 -2.79
CA HIS A 32 -15.06 -10.81 -3.85
C HIS A 32 -16.35 -11.55 -4.22
N ARG A 33 -17.36 -10.83 -4.73
CA ARG A 33 -18.67 -11.40 -5.09
C ARG A 33 -18.63 -12.22 -6.38
N GLU A 34 -17.65 -11.95 -7.21
CA GLU A 34 -17.41 -12.57 -8.51
C GLU A 34 -15.96 -13.09 -8.54
N ASP A 35 -15.68 -14.04 -9.42
CA ASP A 35 -14.30 -14.45 -9.68
C ASP A 35 -13.49 -13.24 -10.16
N ILE A 36 -12.29 -13.05 -9.60
CA ILE A 36 -11.43 -11.92 -9.94
C ILE A 36 -9.96 -12.30 -9.83
N THR A 37 -9.14 -11.85 -10.77
CA THR A 37 -7.69 -11.82 -10.65
C THR A 37 -7.23 -10.38 -10.55
N PHE A 38 -6.45 -10.06 -9.52
CA PHE A 38 -5.90 -8.73 -9.31
C PHE A 38 -4.54 -8.82 -8.63
N ARG A 39 -3.80 -7.72 -8.61
CA ARG A 39 -2.57 -7.59 -7.83
C ARG A 39 -2.52 -6.25 -7.13
N PHE A 40 -1.66 -6.16 -6.13
CA PHE A 40 -1.36 -4.91 -5.47
C PHE A 40 -0.22 -4.17 -6.19
N ARG A 41 -0.33 -2.85 -6.29
CA ARG A 41 0.84 -1.97 -6.46
C ARG A 41 0.93 -1.06 -5.25
N GLY A 42 2.12 -0.91 -4.70
CA GLY A 42 2.28 -0.11 -3.50
C GLY A 42 3.63 0.55 -3.36
N GLN A 43 3.70 1.47 -2.41
CA GLN A 43 4.91 2.17 -2.00
C GLN A 43 4.86 2.31 -0.48
N GLY A 44 5.95 1.91 0.19
CA GLY A 44 6.19 2.14 1.61
C GLY A 44 7.45 2.97 1.80
N ASP A 45 7.36 3.92 2.72
CA ASP A 45 8.45 4.68 3.31
C ASP A 45 8.08 4.78 4.79
N ASP A 46 8.54 3.86 5.64
CA ASP A 46 9.52 2.79 5.35
C ASP A 46 8.96 1.41 4.99
N ILE A 47 7.93 0.93 5.69
CA ILE A 47 7.47 -0.46 5.60
C ILE A 47 6.12 -0.53 4.91
N LEU A 48 6.01 -1.40 3.90
CA LEU A 48 4.74 -1.89 3.36
C LEU A 48 4.93 -3.31 2.86
N VAL A 49 4.30 -4.28 3.54
CA VAL A 49 4.29 -5.68 3.16
C VAL A 49 2.86 -6.18 3.12
N VAL A 50 2.51 -6.95 2.09
CA VAL A 50 1.22 -7.65 1.99
C VAL A 50 1.48 -9.14 1.88
N LYS A 51 0.77 -9.92 2.70
CA LYS A 51 0.70 -11.37 2.61
C LYS A 51 -0.70 -11.84 2.31
N VAL A 52 -0.81 -12.92 1.54
CA VAL A 52 -2.06 -13.65 1.29
C VAL A 52 -1.83 -15.11 1.59
N ASP A 53 -2.69 -15.70 2.43
CA ASP A 53 -2.56 -17.07 2.95
C ASP A 53 -1.16 -17.40 3.51
N GLY A 54 -0.50 -16.40 4.09
CA GLY A 54 0.84 -16.51 4.72
C GLY A 54 2.01 -16.23 3.78
N GLU A 55 1.77 -16.20 2.47
CA GLU A 55 2.78 -15.94 1.45
C GLU A 55 2.93 -14.45 1.15
N CYS A 56 4.17 -13.97 0.98
CA CYS A 56 4.41 -12.59 0.58
C CYS A 56 3.99 -12.38 -0.88
N VAL A 57 3.09 -11.43 -1.12
CA VAL A 57 2.64 -11.05 -2.47
C VAL A 57 3.08 -9.64 -2.86
N LEU A 58 3.54 -8.84 -1.89
CA LEU A 58 4.12 -7.51 -2.11
C LEU A 58 5.08 -7.17 -0.97
N ASN A 59 6.32 -6.86 -1.30
CA ASN A 59 7.26 -6.13 -0.43
C ASN A 59 7.56 -4.77 -1.08
N ALA A 60 6.87 -3.73 -0.62
CA ALA A 60 6.98 -2.38 -1.16
C ALA A 60 7.76 -1.43 -0.24
N CYS A 61 8.53 -1.96 0.71
CA CYS A 61 9.33 -1.18 1.65
C CYS A 61 10.29 -0.22 0.93
N GLY A 62 10.79 0.81 1.61
CA GLY A 62 11.86 1.66 1.12
C GLY A 62 13.09 0.82 0.74
N ARG A 63 13.88 1.26 -0.26
CA ARG A 63 14.98 0.45 -0.84
C ARG A 63 16.01 -0.05 0.19
N GLY A 64 16.24 0.70 1.27
CA GLY A 64 17.07 0.25 2.39
C GLY A 64 16.40 -0.87 3.18
N THR A 65 15.17 -0.63 3.64
CA THR A 65 14.35 -1.52 4.48
C THR A 65 13.95 -2.82 3.78
N GLU A 66 13.70 -2.77 2.46
CA GLU A 66 13.31 -3.90 1.62
C GLU A 66 14.28 -5.08 1.75
N GLY A 67 15.59 -4.84 1.62
CA GLY A 67 16.62 -5.88 1.69
C GLY A 67 16.76 -6.50 3.08
N PHE A 68 16.51 -5.74 4.15
CA PHE A 68 16.57 -6.26 5.51
C PHE A 68 15.43 -7.25 5.81
N LEU A 69 14.23 -7.00 5.26
CA LEU A 69 13.06 -7.86 5.48
C LEU A 69 13.00 -9.04 4.51
N GLN A 70 13.67 -8.95 3.35
CA GLN A 70 13.59 -9.94 2.28
C GLN A 70 13.84 -11.40 2.73
N PRO A 71 14.84 -11.73 3.58
CA PRO A 71 15.02 -13.10 4.07
C PRO A 71 13.83 -13.65 4.86
N GLY A 72 13.21 -12.81 5.70
CA GLY A 72 12.02 -13.16 6.48
C GLY A 72 10.73 -13.26 5.65
N LEU A 73 10.79 -12.81 4.40
CA LEU A 73 9.71 -12.87 3.41
C LEU A 73 9.98 -13.96 2.35
N GLY A 74 10.80 -14.96 2.68
CA GLY A 74 11.10 -16.08 1.77
C GLY A 74 11.95 -15.70 0.56
N GLY A 75 12.65 -14.57 0.61
CA GLY A 75 13.42 -14.07 -0.53
C GLY A 75 12.55 -13.46 -1.64
N TRP A 76 11.29 -13.11 -1.34
CA TRP A 76 10.36 -12.57 -2.33
C TRP A 76 10.95 -11.37 -3.08
N SER A 77 10.68 -11.33 -4.38
CA SER A 77 10.92 -10.19 -5.26
C SER A 77 9.83 -10.16 -6.32
N SER A 78 9.49 -8.96 -6.77
CA SER A 78 8.49 -8.75 -7.82
C SER A 78 8.90 -9.43 -9.13
N SER A 79 7.98 -10.19 -9.73
CA SER A 79 8.13 -10.75 -11.09
C SER A 79 7.92 -9.73 -12.22
N SER A 80 7.33 -8.56 -11.94
CA SER A 80 6.98 -7.56 -12.95
C SER A 80 8.14 -6.65 -13.36
N ALA A 81 8.33 -6.45 -14.66
CA ALA A 81 9.27 -5.48 -15.24
C ALA A 81 8.88 -4.01 -14.98
N ASP A 82 7.63 -3.73 -14.60
CA ASP A 82 7.16 -2.39 -14.25
C ASP A 82 7.41 -2.04 -12.77
N SER A 83 7.95 -2.97 -11.98
CA SER A 83 8.29 -2.72 -10.59
C SER A 83 9.36 -1.64 -10.48
N ARG A 84 9.15 -0.70 -9.55
CA ARG A 84 9.96 0.50 -9.33
C ARG A 84 10.08 1.44 -10.53
N ARG A 85 9.24 1.30 -11.56
CA ARG A 85 9.28 2.12 -12.78
C ARG A 85 8.60 3.47 -12.65
N PHE A 86 7.44 3.51 -11.98
CA PHE A 86 6.60 4.71 -11.87
C PHE A 86 6.52 5.20 -10.43
N TYR A 87 6.45 6.52 -10.24
CA TYR A 87 6.29 7.11 -8.92
C TYR A 87 4.87 6.93 -8.36
N MET A 88 4.79 6.74 -7.04
CA MET A 88 3.60 6.71 -6.20
C MET A 88 3.98 7.28 -4.84
N GLY A 89 3.22 8.24 -4.32
CA GLY A 89 3.58 8.93 -3.09
C GLY A 89 4.91 9.69 -3.24
N ASN A 90 5.86 9.40 -2.37
CA ASN A 90 7.19 10.03 -2.36
C ASN A 90 8.29 9.17 -3.01
N SER A 91 7.98 7.98 -3.55
CA SER A 91 8.97 7.06 -4.12
C SER A 91 8.41 6.29 -5.32
N THR A 92 9.10 5.25 -5.80
CA THR A 92 8.60 4.40 -6.89
C THR A 92 7.86 3.17 -6.37
N ALA A 93 6.74 2.86 -7.03
CA ALA A 93 5.86 1.76 -6.65
C ALA A 93 6.48 0.40 -6.99
N VAL A 94 6.32 -0.57 -6.09
CA VAL A 94 6.55 -1.99 -6.36
C VAL A 94 5.26 -2.60 -6.89
N VAL A 95 5.41 -3.52 -7.84
CA VAL A 95 4.31 -4.31 -8.39
C VAL A 95 4.31 -5.68 -7.70
N GLY A 96 3.18 -6.10 -7.17
CA GLY A 96 3.02 -7.38 -6.50
C GLY A 96 2.68 -8.52 -7.45
N GLU A 97 2.48 -9.71 -6.87
CA GLU A 97 2.05 -10.90 -7.60
C GLU A 97 0.54 -10.92 -7.82
N TRP A 98 0.12 -11.60 -8.89
CA TRP A 98 -1.30 -11.83 -9.19
C TRP A 98 -1.94 -12.77 -8.16
N ILE A 99 -3.16 -12.40 -7.76
CA ILE A 99 -3.98 -13.11 -6.78
C ILE A 99 -5.33 -13.37 -7.43
N THR A 100 -5.72 -14.63 -7.52
CA THR A 100 -7.07 -15.03 -7.94
C THR A 100 -7.93 -15.34 -6.72
N LEU A 101 -9.12 -14.72 -6.68
CA LEU A 101 -10.20 -15.05 -5.74
C LEU A 101 -11.34 -15.70 -6.51
N ARG A 102 -11.90 -16.77 -5.95
CA ARG A 102 -13.18 -17.31 -6.39
C ARG A 102 -14.32 -16.60 -5.66
N ALA A 103 -15.45 -16.47 -6.33
CA ALA A 103 -16.64 -15.82 -5.80
C ALA A 103 -17.01 -16.38 -4.42
N GLY A 104 -17.03 -15.51 -3.40
CA GLY A 104 -17.41 -15.86 -2.03
C GLY A 104 -16.40 -16.71 -1.24
N GLU A 105 -15.24 -17.06 -1.82
CA GLU A 105 -14.20 -17.83 -1.13
C GLU A 105 -13.14 -16.88 -0.53
N PRO A 106 -13.11 -16.70 0.81
CA PRO A 106 -12.18 -15.77 1.41
C PRO A 106 -10.74 -16.34 1.48
N LYS A 107 -9.75 -15.48 1.21
CA LYS A 107 -8.33 -15.72 1.52
C LYS A 107 -7.87 -14.87 2.69
N LYS A 108 -6.97 -15.38 3.53
CA LYS A 108 -6.42 -14.58 4.65
C LYS A 108 -5.49 -13.51 4.09
N MET A 109 -5.56 -12.30 4.64
CA MET A 109 -4.70 -11.19 4.28
C MET A 109 -4.04 -10.60 5.52
N GLU A 110 -2.76 -10.28 5.40
CA GLU A 110 -2.01 -9.51 6.37
C GLU A 110 -1.36 -8.31 5.67
N VAL A 111 -1.47 -7.13 6.26
CA VAL A 111 -0.76 -5.92 5.80
C VAL A 111 0.05 -5.37 6.95
N VAL A 112 1.35 -5.21 6.72
CA VAL A 112 2.25 -4.56 7.68
C VAL A 112 2.70 -3.23 7.08
N ILE A 113 2.48 -2.15 7.82
CA ILE A 113 3.03 -0.83 7.54
C ILE A 113 3.83 -0.34 8.74
N GLY A 114 4.75 0.59 8.55
CA GLY A 114 5.56 1.09 9.65
C GLY A 114 6.68 2.00 9.21
N GLU A 115 7.40 2.53 10.19
CA GLU A 115 8.50 3.47 10.01
C GLU A 115 9.73 3.01 10.79
N VAL A 116 10.90 3.06 10.16
CA VAL A 116 12.20 2.72 10.76
C VAL A 116 13.37 3.43 10.05
N PRO A 117 14.21 4.21 10.76
CA PRO A 117 14.22 4.40 12.21
C PRO A 117 13.15 5.38 12.69
N GLY A 118 12.72 6.33 11.85
CA GLY A 118 11.76 7.38 12.19
C GLY A 118 11.88 8.53 11.20
N GLY A 119 10.82 9.32 11.01
CA GLY A 119 10.81 10.35 9.98
C GLY A 119 9.42 10.69 9.46
N THR A 120 9.36 11.04 8.17
CA THR A 120 8.10 11.28 7.47
C THR A 120 7.63 9.97 6.89
N PHE A 121 6.48 9.49 7.36
CA PHE A 121 5.88 8.27 6.87
C PHE A 121 5.02 8.51 5.64
N CYS A 122 5.17 7.67 4.62
CA CYS A 122 4.29 7.61 3.45
C CYS A 122 4.06 6.16 3.05
N SER A 123 2.78 5.74 3.01
CA SER A 123 2.41 4.42 2.50
C SER A 123 1.18 4.51 1.62
N MET A 124 1.26 3.88 0.45
CA MET A 124 0.18 3.82 -0.52
C MET A 124 0.01 2.38 -1.02
N LEU A 125 -1.23 1.91 -1.05
CA LEU A 125 -1.60 0.60 -1.57
C LEU A 125 -2.76 0.75 -2.56
N THR A 126 -2.58 0.23 -3.78
CA THR A 126 -3.55 0.30 -4.88
C THR A 126 -3.80 -1.08 -5.46
N VAL A 127 -4.91 -1.21 -6.21
CA VAL A 127 -5.32 -2.47 -6.84
C VAL A 127 -5.26 -2.32 -8.36
N GLU A 128 -4.68 -3.29 -9.02
CA GLU A 128 -4.73 -3.48 -10.47
C GLU A 128 -5.44 -4.79 -10.77
N VAL A 129 -6.52 -4.73 -11.52
CA VAL A 129 -7.31 -5.90 -11.94
C VAL A 129 -6.78 -6.37 -13.30
N GLU A 130 -6.69 -7.68 -13.47
CA GLU A 130 -6.28 -8.31 -14.72
C GLU A 130 -7.23 -7.90 -15.85
N ASP A 131 -6.69 -7.70 -17.05
CA ASP A 131 -7.43 -7.31 -18.27
C ASP A 131 -8.23 -6.00 -18.21
N VAL A 132 -8.01 -5.16 -17.19
CA VAL A 132 -8.61 -3.81 -17.11
C VAL A 132 -7.63 -2.76 -17.63
N GLU A 133 -8.08 -1.96 -18.59
CA GLU A 133 -7.33 -0.79 -19.04
C GLU A 133 -7.51 0.40 -18.09
N TYR A 134 -6.38 0.93 -17.61
CA TYR A 134 -6.35 2.11 -16.76
C TYR A 134 -5.87 3.34 -17.52
N GLY A 135 -6.45 4.49 -17.19
CA GLY A 135 -5.93 5.79 -17.63
C GLY A 135 -4.47 5.98 -17.18
N ARG A 136 -3.71 6.82 -17.88
CA ARG A 136 -2.30 7.04 -17.59
C ARG A 136 -2.06 8.42 -16.98
N ASN A 137 -1.16 8.48 -16.01
CA ASN A 137 -0.70 9.73 -15.42
C ASN A 137 0.35 10.42 -16.33
N ARG A 138 0.86 11.60 -15.91
CA ARG A 138 1.87 12.36 -16.65
C ARG A 138 3.21 11.62 -16.86
N GLN A 139 3.46 10.56 -16.10
CA GLN A 139 4.64 9.70 -16.21
C GLN A 139 4.37 8.44 -17.04
N SER A 140 3.20 8.36 -17.69
CA SER A 140 2.72 7.17 -18.39
C SER A 140 2.45 5.94 -17.51
N GLY A 141 2.48 6.10 -16.18
CA GLY A 141 2.09 5.05 -15.24
C GLY A 141 0.57 4.94 -15.12
N PRO A 142 0.04 3.76 -14.75
CA PRO A 142 -1.41 3.57 -14.60
C PRO A 142 -1.98 4.37 -13.42
N ILE A 143 -3.19 4.89 -13.59
CA ILE A 143 -3.98 5.52 -12.53
C ILE A 143 -4.83 4.44 -11.89
N LEU A 144 -4.37 3.91 -10.76
CA LEU A 144 -5.00 2.78 -10.07
C LEU A 144 -5.87 3.24 -8.89
N PRO A 145 -6.99 2.54 -8.63
CA PRO A 145 -7.79 2.79 -7.43
C PRO A 145 -7.01 2.40 -6.15
N MET A 146 -7.23 3.16 -5.08
CA MET A 146 -6.72 2.80 -3.75
C MET A 146 -7.36 1.51 -3.26
N PHE A 147 -6.58 0.65 -2.62
CA PHE A 147 -7.14 -0.47 -1.88
C PHE A 147 -7.91 0.10 -0.67
N LYS A 148 -9.16 -0.34 -0.54
CA LYS A 148 -10.06 0.12 0.51
C LYS A 148 -10.83 -1.07 1.08
N THR A 149 -10.98 -1.10 2.39
CA THR A 149 -11.81 -2.10 3.09
C THR A 149 -13.22 -1.57 3.37
N GLU A 150 -13.43 -0.26 3.20
CA GLU A 150 -14.69 0.44 3.41
C GLU A 150 -14.81 1.58 2.39
N GLU A 151 -16.01 2.12 2.21
CA GLU A 151 -16.16 3.34 1.40
C GLU A 151 -15.45 4.51 2.10
N PRO A 152 -14.64 5.32 1.38
CA PRO A 152 -13.99 6.48 1.97
C PRO A 152 -15.07 7.41 2.52
N ARG A 153 -14.88 7.90 3.75
CA ARG A 153 -15.77 8.92 4.29
C ARG A 153 -15.77 10.11 3.33
N THR A 154 -16.94 10.53 2.90
CA THR A 154 -17.08 11.73 2.10
C THR A 154 -16.69 12.92 2.97
N HIS A 155 -15.49 13.47 2.75
CA HIS A 155 -15.23 14.82 3.22
C HIS A 155 -16.14 15.77 2.43
N PRO A 156 -16.80 16.75 3.08
CA PRO A 156 -17.49 17.81 2.34
C PRO A 156 -16.46 18.40 1.38
N THR A 157 -16.79 18.37 0.10
CA THR A 157 -15.92 18.86 -0.97
C THR A 157 -15.49 20.28 -0.62
N ARG A 158 -14.17 20.52 -0.56
CA ARG A 158 -13.67 21.90 -0.59
C ARG A 158 -14.29 22.55 -1.84
N PRO A 159 -14.86 23.76 -1.73
CA PRO A 159 -15.41 24.43 -2.89
C PRO A 159 -14.35 24.55 -3.99
N LYS A 160 -14.76 24.28 -5.23
CA LYS A 160 -13.92 24.42 -6.42
C LYS A 160 -13.50 25.89 -6.58
N SER A 161 -12.31 26.23 -6.09
CA SER A 161 -11.56 27.45 -6.42
C SER A 161 -10.08 27.14 -6.13
N MET A 162 -9.07 27.32 -6.96
CA MET A 162 -8.90 27.94 -8.27
C MET A 162 -7.86 27.10 -9.03
N TYR A 163 -7.93 27.14 -10.36
CA TYR A 163 -6.78 26.84 -11.22
C TYR A 163 -5.75 27.98 -11.09
N TYR A 164 -4.47 27.62 -10.99
CA TYR A 164 -3.35 28.36 -11.58
C TYR A 164 -2.48 27.34 -12.31
#